data_AF-A0A7L8D539-F1
#
_entry.id   AF-A0A7L8D539-F1
#
_cell.length_a   1.000
_cell.length_b   1.000
_cell.length_c   1.000
_cell.angle_alpha   90.00
_cell.angle_beta   90.00
_cell.angle_gamma   90.00
#
_symmetry.space_group_name_H-M   'P 1'
#
loop_
_entity.id
_entity.type
_entity.pdbx_description
1 polymer ?
#
loop_
_entity_poly.entity_id
_entity_poly.type
_entity_poly.pdbx_seq_one_letter_code
_entity_poly.pdbx_strand_id
1 'polypeptide(L)'
;MSIDVGGFAADSSIEIWAYSTPTYLTSMTVGSDLAAGTVVTLPSSIRPGEHTIVVTGTGADGEPIELSLGILVVEEIEEPAAEPAVVADDATEATTETDGGASTGIVIAFAILALLLATGLLFFLLARRRQRGSTDDSAAARA
;
A
#
# COMPACT_ATOMS: atom_id res chain seq x y z
N MET A 1 17.40 8.16 -1.16
CA MET A 1 16.97 9.04 -2.28
C MET A 1 18.23 9.49 -3.03
N SER A 2 18.26 9.50 -4.36
CA SER A 2 19.34 10.18 -5.11
C SER A 2 18.97 11.64 -5.33
N ILE A 3 19.95 12.53 -5.25
CA ILE A 3 19.80 13.96 -5.52
C ILE A 3 20.95 14.39 -6.41
N ASP A 4 20.61 14.95 -7.57
CA ASP A 4 21.55 15.51 -8.54
C ASP A 4 21.28 17.02 -8.68
N VAL A 5 22.30 17.85 -8.47
CA VAL A 5 22.21 19.31 -8.55
C VAL A 5 23.37 19.91 -9.34
N GLY A 6 23.16 21.13 -9.84
CA GLY A 6 24.13 21.90 -10.60
C GLY A 6 23.82 23.40 -10.52
N GLY A 7 24.69 24.22 -11.12
CA GLY A 7 24.63 25.69 -11.03
C GLY A 7 25.49 26.30 -9.91
N PHE A 8 26.02 25.45 -9.03
CA PHE A 8 27.01 25.82 -8.02
C PHE A 8 28.42 25.93 -8.64
N ALA A 9 29.31 26.69 -7.99
CA ALA A 9 30.70 26.81 -8.38
C ALA A 9 31.49 25.51 -8.14
N ALA A 10 32.42 25.17 -9.04
CA ALA A 10 33.37 24.07 -8.84
C ALA A 10 34.18 24.27 -7.55
N ASP A 11 34.54 23.17 -6.89
CA ASP A 11 35.30 23.13 -5.63
C ASP A 11 34.63 23.88 -4.45
N SER A 12 33.39 24.35 -4.61
CA SER A 12 32.59 24.94 -3.53
C SER A 12 31.89 23.87 -2.69
N SER A 13 31.54 24.22 -1.45
CA SER A 13 30.74 23.36 -0.57
C SER A 13 29.25 23.70 -0.72
N ILE A 14 28.41 22.67 -0.77
CA ILE A 14 26.96 22.78 -0.67
C ILE A 14 26.43 22.04 0.56
N GLU A 15 25.33 22.51 1.11
CA GLU A 15 24.61 21.86 2.22
C GLU A 15 23.22 21.41 1.77
N ILE A 16 22.76 20.27 2.29
CA ILE A 16 21.44 19.70 1.99
C ILE A 16 20.64 19.57 3.29
N TRP A 17 19.45 20.17 3.30
CA TRP A 17 18.54 20.26 4.43
C TRP A 17 17.15 19.75 4.05
N ALA A 18 16.46 19.10 5.00
CA ALA A 18 15.02 18.86 4.92
C ALA A 18 14.25 19.89 5.78
N TYR A 19 13.21 20.46 5.20
CA TYR A 19 12.35 21.47 5.83
C TYR A 19 10.92 20.97 6.00
N SER A 20 10.57 20.79 7.27
CA SER A 20 9.24 20.92 7.86
C SER A 20 9.42 21.18 9.36
N THR A 21 10.39 20.49 9.95
CA THR A 21 11.27 20.97 11.03
C THR A 21 12.70 20.95 10.46
N PRO A 22 13.51 22.02 10.57
CA PRO A 22 14.84 22.09 9.95
C PRO A 22 15.74 20.93 10.38
N THR A 23 16.11 20.08 9.42
CA THR A 23 16.89 18.86 9.65
C THR A 23 18.05 18.83 8.65
N TYR A 24 19.28 18.93 9.15
CA TYR A 24 20.47 18.77 8.32
C TYR A 24 20.59 17.32 7.83
N LEU A 25 20.89 17.13 6.55
CA LEU A 25 21.04 15.81 5.95
C LEU A 25 22.51 15.50 5.64
N THR A 26 23.17 16.36 4.85
CA THR A 26 24.57 16.16 4.44
C THR A 26 25.17 17.43 3.83
N SER A 27 26.47 17.42 3.57
CA SER A 27 27.17 18.40 2.73
C SER A 27 28.12 17.68 1.78
N MET A 28 28.48 18.33 0.67
CA MET A 28 29.49 17.83 -0.26
C MET A 28 30.20 18.96 -1.01
N THR A 29 31.33 18.63 -1.62
CA THR A 29 32.03 19.52 -2.56
C THR A 29 31.55 19.27 -3.97
N VAL A 30 31.32 20.35 -4.74
CA VAL A 30 30.90 20.30 -6.14
C VAL A 30 32.08 19.91 -7.03
N GLY A 31 31.86 18.99 -7.96
CA GLY A 31 32.88 18.52 -8.88
C GLY A 31 33.37 19.60 -9.86
N SER A 32 34.52 19.37 -10.47
CA SER A 32 35.08 20.24 -11.53
C SER A 32 34.28 20.19 -12.84
N ASP A 33 33.35 19.25 -12.97
CA ASP A 33 32.33 19.15 -14.00
C ASP A 33 31.07 19.99 -13.71
N LEU A 34 31.04 20.75 -12.60
CA LEU A 34 29.93 21.57 -12.10
C LEU A 34 28.67 20.76 -11.74
N ALA A 35 28.82 19.46 -11.54
CA ALA A 35 27.79 18.57 -11.03
C ALA A 35 28.06 18.18 -9.56
N ALA A 36 26.99 17.95 -8.82
CA ALA A 36 27.05 17.37 -7.49
C ALA A 36 25.89 16.38 -7.32
N GLY A 37 26.22 15.09 -7.28
CA GLY A 37 25.27 14.00 -7.10
C GLY A 37 25.55 13.23 -5.82
N THR A 38 24.53 12.96 -5.00
CA THR A 38 24.68 12.12 -3.81
C THR A 38 23.44 11.32 -3.48
N VAL A 39 23.62 10.23 -2.72
CA VAL A 39 22.53 9.48 -2.10
C VAL A 39 22.31 10.01 -0.69
N VAL A 40 21.13 10.57 -0.46
CA VAL A 40 20.69 11.03 0.86
C VAL A 40 19.74 10.01 1.49
N THR A 41 20.00 9.67 2.74
CA THR A 41 19.10 8.90 3.62
C THR A 41 18.32 9.88 4.47
N LEU A 42 16.98 9.81 4.44
CA LEU A 42 16.15 10.60 5.35
C LEU A 42 16.18 9.96 6.75
N PRO A 43 16.51 10.72 7.82
CA PRO A 43 16.45 10.19 9.18
C PRO A 43 15.00 9.95 9.61
N SER A 44 14.78 8.93 10.46
CA SER A 44 13.45 8.54 10.97
C SER A 44 12.75 9.59 11.84
N SER A 45 13.43 10.68 12.19
CA SER A 45 12.82 11.87 12.80
C SER A 45 11.93 12.67 11.84
N ILE A 46 12.12 12.52 10.53
CA ILE A 46 11.25 13.10 9.50
C ILE A 46 9.97 12.26 9.45
N ARG A 47 8.89 12.82 10.00
CA ARG A 47 7.56 12.19 9.96
C ARG A 47 7.04 12.11 8.52
N PRO A 48 6.10 11.20 8.21
CA PRO A 48 5.36 11.19 6.95
C PRO A 48 4.62 12.51 6.70
N GLY A 49 4.48 12.88 5.43
CA GLY A 49 3.84 14.12 4.99
C GLY A 49 4.65 14.88 3.94
N GLU A 50 4.28 16.13 3.70
CA GLU A 50 4.96 17.03 2.76
C GLU A 50 6.19 17.69 3.43
N HIS A 51 7.30 17.75 2.69
CA HIS A 51 8.54 18.42 3.09
C HIS A 51 9.19 19.09 1.89
N THR A 52 10.14 19.99 2.15
CA THR A 52 10.99 20.58 1.12
C THR A 52 12.43 20.17 1.36
N ILE A 53 13.10 19.60 0.36
CA ILE A 53 14.56 19.52 0.34
C ILE A 53 15.09 20.86 -0.15
N VAL A 54 16.03 21.44 0.59
CA VAL A 54 16.69 22.69 0.25
C VAL A 54 18.19 22.44 0.13
N VAL A 55 18.80 22.94 -0.93
CA VAL A 55 20.24 22.87 -1.20
C VAL A 55 20.79 24.28 -1.30
N THR A 56 21.73 24.63 -0.43
CA THR A 56 22.36 25.97 -0.37
C THR A 56 23.84 25.89 -0.69
N GLY A 57 24.39 26.98 -1.25
CA GLY A 57 25.82 27.08 -1.56
C GLY A 57 26.15 28.32 -2.41
N THR A 58 27.33 28.31 -3.03
CA THR A 58 27.80 29.40 -3.90
C THR A 58 27.54 29.05 -5.37
N GLY A 59 26.86 29.95 -6.10
CA GLY A 59 26.61 29.85 -7.52
C GLY A 59 27.88 30.05 -8.36
N ALA A 60 27.83 29.67 -9.63
CA ALA A 60 28.96 29.81 -10.56
C ALA A 60 29.37 31.28 -10.85
N ASP A 61 28.53 32.25 -10.50
CA ASP A 61 28.81 33.69 -10.51
C ASP A 61 29.47 34.22 -9.23
N GLY A 62 29.55 33.39 -8.18
CA GLY A 62 30.09 33.75 -6.86
C GLY A 62 29.03 34.21 -5.84
N GLU A 63 27.78 34.35 -6.24
CA GLU A 63 26.69 34.77 -5.34
C GLU A 63 26.08 33.57 -4.59
N PRO A 64 25.44 33.75 -3.42
CA PRO A 64 24.72 32.67 -2.75
C PRO A 64 23.51 32.23 -3.56
N ILE A 65 23.34 30.91 -3.75
CA ILE A 65 22.15 30.32 -4.40
C ILE A 65 21.49 29.28 -3.50
N GLU A 66 20.17 29.15 -3.68
CA GLU A 66 19.33 28.16 -3.00
C GLU A 66 18.45 27.46 -4.03
N LEU A 67 18.41 26.13 -3.98
CA LEU A 67 17.52 25.28 -4.79
C LEU A 67 16.57 24.52 -3.87
N SER A 68 15.29 24.47 -4.24
CA SER A 68 14.23 23.85 -3.44
C SER A 68 13.44 22.80 -4.23
N LEU A 69 13.21 21.64 -3.62
CA LEU A 69 12.43 20.53 -4.18
C LEU A 69 11.40 20.03 -3.16
N GLY A 70 10.12 20.12 -3.50
CA GLY A 70 9.04 19.52 -2.70
C GLY A 70 9.05 17.99 -2.81
N ILE A 71 8.89 17.30 -1.68
CA ILE A 71 8.80 15.85 -1.58
C ILE A 71 7.62 15.43 -0.69
N LEU A 72 7.10 14.23 -0.93
CA LEU A 72 6.12 13.55 -0.08
C LEU A 72 6.79 12.31 0.54
N VAL A 73 6.87 12.28 1.86
CA VAL A 73 7.36 11.12 2.62
C VAL A 73 6.15 10.26 3.01
N VAL A 74 6.20 8.98 2.65
CA VAL A 74 5.18 7.98 3.01
C VAL A 74 5.74 7.00 4.02
N GLU A 75 4.88 6.37 4.82
CA GLU A 75 5.29 5.23 5.66
C GLU A 75 5.53 4.01 4.77
N GLU A 76 6.71 3.41 4.89
CA GLU A 76 6.98 2.10 4.33
C GLU A 76 6.37 1.05 5.27
N ILE A 77 5.18 0.58 4.92
CA ILE A 77 4.50 -0.49 5.64
C ILE A 77 5.11 -1.81 5.18
N GLU A 78 6.12 -2.31 5.91
CA GLU A 78 6.58 -3.67 5.74
C GLU A 78 5.44 -4.64 6.08
N GLU A 79 4.88 -5.30 5.06
CA GLU A 79 3.93 -6.39 5.25
C GLU A 79 4.64 -7.50 6.03
N PRO A 80 4.11 -7.97 7.17
CA PRO A 80 4.85 -8.80 8.09
C PRO A 80 5.31 -10.08 7.39
N ALA A 81 6.63 -10.24 7.27
CA ALA A 81 7.24 -11.42 6.70
C ALA A 81 6.71 -12.66 7.44
N ALA A 82 5.98 -13.52 6.72
CA ALA A 82 5.33 -14.67 7.31
C ALA A 82 6.37 -15.54 8.03
N GLU A 83 6.24 -15.66 9.35
CA GLU A 83 7.18 -16.44 10.16
C GLU A 83 7.23 -17.88 9.63
N PRO A 84 8.43 -18.47 9.46
CA PRO A 84 8.54 -19.83 8.97
C PRO A 84 7.90 -20.79 9.98
N ALA A 85 6.83 -21.46 9.56
CA ALA A 85 6.12 -22.42 10.39
C ALA A 85 7.08 -23.50 10.91
N VAL A 86 7.33 -23.51 12.21
CA VAL A 86 8.17 -24.51 12.87
C VAL A 86 7.48 -25.87 12.81
N VAL A 87 7.98 -26.74 11.93
CA VAL A 87 7.56 -28.14 11.88
C VAL A 87 8.23 -28.88 13.03
N ALA A 88 7.51 -29.02 14.14
CA ALA A 88 7.86 -29.95 15.20
C ALA A 88 7.17 -31.30 14.92
N ASP A 89 7.96 -32.27 14.48
CA ASP A 89 7.56 -33.67 14.35
C ASP A 89 8.22 -34.48 15.48
N ASP A 90 7.42 -34.96 16.44
CA ASP A 90 7.69 -36.18 17.19
C ASP A 90 6.37 -36.74 17.76
N ALA A 91 6.27 -38.08 17.85
CA ALA A 91 4.99 -38.79 17.96
C ALA A 91 4.79 -39.59 19.27
N THR A 92 3.55 -40.08 19.43
CA THR A 92 3.02 -41.07 20.42
C THR A 92 2.94 -40.63 21.89
N GLU A 93 2.01 -41.14 22.72
CA GLU A 93 0.91 -42.10 22.52
C GLU A 93 -0.50 -41.46 22.59
N ALA A 94 -1.57 -42.27 22.57
CA ALA A 94 -2.97 -41.85 22.61
C ALA A 94 -3.69 -42.25 23.91
N THR A 95 -4.67 -41.45 24.35
CA THR A 95 -5.89 -41.95 25.00
C THR A 95 -7.09 -41.12 24.58
N THR A 96 -8.17 -41.80 24.22
CA THR A 96 -9.46 -41.21 23.86
C THR A 96 -10.24 -40.75 25.09
N GLU A 97 -10.69 -39.49 25.13
CA GLU A 97 -11.98 -39.15 25.75
C GLU A 97 -12.76 -38.19 24.86
N THR A 98 -13.98 -38.60 24.53
CA THR A 98 -14.98 -37.78 23.83
C THR A 98 -15.76 -37.02 24.89
N ASP A 99 -15.73 -35.69 24.88
CA ASP A 99 -16.92 -34.95 25.28
C ASP A 99 -17.10 -33.62 24.53
N GLY A 100 -18.36 -33.25 24.29
CA GLY A 100 -18.76 -32.31 23.24
C GLY A 100 -18.75 -30.84 23.66
N GLY A 101 -17.64 -30.13 23.46
CA GLY A 101 -17.56 -28.66 23.54
C GLY A 101 -17.84 -27.98 22.19
N ALA A 102 -19.11 -27.71 21.87
CA ALA A 102 -19.49 -27.09 20.59
C ALA A 102 -18.93 -25.66 20.44
N SER A 103 -17.93 -25.46 19.57
CA SER A 103 -17.42 -24.14 19.23
C SER A 103 -18.41 -23.37 18.33
N THR A 104 -19.02 -22.33 18.91
CA THR A 104 -20.16 -21.56 18.37
C THR A 104 -19.94 -20.95 16.97
N GLY A 105 -18.71 -20.92 16.45
CA GLY A 105 -18.38 -20.33 15.14
C GLY A 105 -18.82 -21.16 13.93
N ILE A 106 -18.80 -22.49 13.99
CA ILE A 106 -19.00 -23.34 12.78
C ILE A 106 -20.47 -23.37 12.34
N VAL A 107 -21.41 -23.32 13.29
CA VAL A 107 -22.86 -23.44 13.01
C VAL A 107 -23.41 -22.25 12.19
N ILE A 108 -22.85 -21.06 12.40
CA ILE A 108 -23.33 -19.81 11.78
C ILE A 108 -23.03 -19.78 10.27
N ALA A 109 -21.85 -20.27 9.87
CA ALA A 109 -21.42 -20.28 8.46
C ALA A 109 -22.36 -21.12 7.58
N PHE A 110 -22.77 -22.30 8.05
CA PHE A 110 -23.70 -23.17 7.32
C PHE A 110 -25.12 -22.60 7.24
N ALA A 111 -25.58 -21.90 8.28
CA ALA A 111 -26.90 -21.27 8.29
C ALA A 111 -27.01 -20.14 7.24
N ILE A 112 -25.97 -19.31 7.09
CA ILE A 112 -25.92 -18.24 6.10
C ILE A 112 -25.89 -18.80 4.67
N LEU A 113 -25.07 -19.84 4.43
CA LEU A 113 -24.99 -20.49 3.12
C LEU A 113 -26.34 -21.13 2.71
N ALA A 114 -27.02 -21.80 3.64
CA ALA A 114 -28.34 -22.36 3.40
C ALA A 114 -29.41 -21.29 3.06
N LEU A 115 -29.37 -20.14 3.74
CA LEU A 115 -30.28 -19.02 3.50
C LEU A 115 -30.10 -18.40 2.10
N LEU A 116 -28.85 -18.26 1.65
CA LEU A 116 -28.52 -17.74 0.31
C LEU A 116 -28.96 -18.71 -0.81
N LEU A 117 -28.76 -20.01 -0.61
CA LEU A 117 -29.22 -21.03 -1.57
C LEU A 117 -30.75 -21.09 -1.65
N ALA A 118 -31.45 -21.01 -0.51
CA ALA A 118 -32.92 -21.02 -0.47
C ALA A 118 -33.54 -19.79 -1.15
N THR A 119 -32.98 -18.59 -0.94
CA THR A 119 -33.46 -17.35 -1.58
C THR A 119 -33.18 -17.34 -3.09
N GLY A 120 -32.00 -17.80 -3.52
CA GLY A 120 -31.68 -17.96 -4.95
C GLY A 120 -32.62 -18.95 -5.67
N LEU A 121 -32.90 -20.10 -5.05
CA LEU A 121 -33.82 -21.10 -5.62
C LEU A 121 -35.26 -20.58 -5.71
N LEU A 122 -35.73 -19.86 -4.70
CA LEU A 122 -37.06 -19.24 -4.70
C LEU A 122 -37.19 -18.19 -5.82
N PHE A 123 -36.18 -17.34 -6.01
CA PHE A 123 -36.18 -16.35 -7.09
C PHE A 123 -36.19 -17.01 -8.48
N PHE A 124 -35.42 -18.08 -8.67
CA PHE A 124 -35.40 -18.85 -9.91
C PHE A 124 -36.76 -19.52 -10.22
N LEU A 125 -37.43 -20.08 -9.22
CA LEU A 125 -38.76 -20.68 -9.38
C LEU A 125 -39.85 -19.64 -9.68
N LEU A 126 -39.78 -18.45 -9.07
CA LEU A 126 -40.68 -17.33 -9.34
C LEU A 126 -40.48 -16.78 -10.77
N ALA A 127 -39.23 -16.62 -11.22
CA ALA A 127 -38.92 -16.24 -12.59
C ALA A 127 -39.45 -17.26 -13.61
N ARG A 128 -39.24 -18.56 -13.37
CA ARG A 128 -39.74 -19.66 -14.21
C ARG A 128 -41.27 -19.73 -14.28
N ARG A 129 -41.99 -19.32 -13.22
CA ARG A 129 -43.45 -19.23 -13.22
C ARG A 129 -43.96 -18.14 -14.15
N ARG A 130 -43.26 -17.01 -14.26
CA ARG A 130 -43.66 -15.87 -15.11
C ARG A 130 -43.51 -16.15 -16.62
N GLN A 131 -42.59 -17.05 -17.00
CA GLN A 131 -42.34 -17.43 -18.40
C GLN A 131 -43.32 -18.48 -18.96
N ARG A 132 -44.23 -19.03 -18.15
CA ARG A 132 -45.25 -20.01 -18.59
C ARG A 132 -46.60 -19.39 -19.00
N GLY A 133 -46.68 -18.05 -19.09
CA GLY A 133 -47.93 -17.32 -19.33
C GLY A 133 -48.03 -16.59 -20.67
N SER A 134 -47.15 -16.84 -21.64
CA SER A 134 -47.06 -16.03 -22.88
C SER A 134 -47.35 -16.79 -24.18
N THR A 135 -48.14 -17.88 -24.13
CA THR A 135 -48.40 -18.74 -25.30
C THR A 135 -49.89 -18.98 -25.60
N ASP A 136 -50.77 -18.03 -25.30
CA ASP A 136 -52.18 -18.04 -25.76
C ASP A 136 -52.55 -16.84 -26.67
N ASP A 137 -51.76 -15.75 -26.70
CA ASP A 137 -52.12 -14.52 -27.41
C ASP A 137 -51.74 -14.51 -28.92
N SER A 138 -51.47 -15.69 -29.50
CA SER A 138 -51.11 -15.84 -30.92
C SER A 138 -52.30 -16.14 -31.86
N ALA A 139 -53.53 -16.21 -31.32
CA ALA A 139 -54.73 -16.56 -32.08
C ALA A 139 -55.68 -15.38 -32.41
N ALA A 140 -55.54 -14.24 -31.74
CA ALA A 140 -56.51 -13.13 -31.83
C ALA A 140 -56.21 -12.08 -32.92
N ALA A 141 -55.14 -12.23 -33.71
CA ALA A 141 -54.67 -11.22 -34.66
C ALA A 141 -55.06 -11.48 -36.13
N ARG A 142 -56.22 -12.12 -36.39
CA ARG A 142 -56.81 -12.27 -37.73
C ARG A 142 -58.35 -12.32 -37.70
N ALA A 143 -58.98 -11.14 -37.70
CA ALA A 143 -60.35 -10.91 -38.15
C ALA A 143 -60.48 -9.43 -38.58
#